data_AF-A0A067Q1V9-F1
#
_entry.id   AF-A0A067Q1V9-F1
#
_cell.length_a   1.000
_cell.length_b   1.000
_cell.length_c   1.000
_cell.angle_alpha   90.00
_cell.angle_beta   90.00
_cell.angle_gamma   90.00
#
_symmetry.space_group_name_H-M   'P 1'
#
loop_
_entity.id
_entity.type
_entity.pdbx_description
1 polymer ?
#
loop_
_entity_poly.entity_id
_entity_poly.type
_entity_poly.pdbx_seq_one_letter_code
_entity_poly.pdbx_strand_id
1 'polypeptide(L)'
;MFSLKTAVLASLTYVGLAVAQANSPYCDAFSNICYQGYYDATYDITIGLILPPLTTGTTPNYTEFLGEIIAPVSYGWTGLSIGGTMAESLLFTVWPYNGQVMFGPRWTSGYVQPLPYAGPVITLLPDSVVNSTHIKASFRCQNCTTWEEGSLGYGDLSAFQLIAYVASDTTPVDDPSSVASNMTEHDIMNFFGMELSEAHTTTTTLYDSYLGPTVAKYGQCGGTSGNFKGPYTCAVGSTCTAIDPPYYYQCV
;
A
#
# COMPACT_ATOMS: atom_id res chain seq x y z
N MET A 1 -18.40 -67.05 -32.92
CA MET A 1 -17.68 -67.15 -31.63
C MET A 1 -16.81 -65.91 -31.48
N PHE A 2 -17.08 -65.11 -30.44
CA PHE A 2 -16.26 -64.15 -29.67
C PHE A 2 -15.04 -63.48 -30.33
N SER A 3 -14.76 -62.19 -30.13
CA SER A 3 -14.79 -61.49 -28.84
C SER A 3 -14.73 -59.97 -29.02
N LEU A 4 -15.59 -59.25 -28.30
CA LEU A 4 -15.61 -57.79 -28.16
C LEU A 4 -14.54 -57.40 -27.13
N LYS A 5 -13.50 -56.67 -27.53
CA LYS A 5 -12.50 -56.13 -26.60
C LYS A 5 -12.95 -54.76 -26.10
N THR A 6 -13.46 -54.72 -24.88
CA THR A 6 -13.78 -53.50 -24.14
C THR A 6 -12.49 -52.78 -23.75
N ALA A 7 -12.23 -51.60 -24.32
CA ALA A 7 -11.18 -50.71 -23.84
C ALA A 7 -11.76 -49.85 -22.71
N VAL A 8 -11.28 -50.08 -21.48
CA VAL A 8 -11.62 -49.23 -20.33
C VAL A 8 -10.70 -48.02 -20.37
N LEU A 9 -11.27 -46.85 -20.68
CA LEU A 9 -10.58 -45.56 -20.55
C LEU A 9 -10.67 -45.11 -19.09
N ALA A 10 -9.55 -45.11 -18.37
CA ALA A 10 -9.47 -44.54 -17.03
C ALA A 10 -9.28 -43.03 -17.16
N SER A 11 -10.33 -42.26 -16.88
CA SER A 11 -10.29 -40.80 -16.78
C SER A 11 -9.64 -40.40 -15.46
N LEU A 12 -8.39 -39.92 -15.51
CA LEU A 12 -7.68 -39.34 -14.37
C LEU A 12 -8.18 -37.90 -14.16
N THR A 13 -9.12 -37.69 -13.24
CA THR A 13 -9.56 -36.35 -12.83
C THR A 13 -8.46 -35.69 -11.99
N TYR A 14 -7.76 -34.71 -12.57
CA TYR A 14 -6.91 -33.80 -11.83
C TYR A 14 -7.80 -32.88 -11.00
N VAL A 15 -7.96 -33.17 -9.71
CA VAL A 15 -8.51 -32.18 -8.76
C VAL A 15 -7.36 -31.22 -8.47
N GLY A 16 -7.29 -30.13 -9.22
CA GLY A 16 -6.41 -29.01 -8.87
C GLY A 16 -6.89 -28.40 -7.57
N LEU A 17 -6.09 -28.51 -6.50
CA LEU A 17 -6.28 -27.68 -5.31
C LEU A 17 -6.00 -26.24 -5.74
N ALA A 18 -7.05 -25.43 -5.89
CA ALA A 18 -6.90 -23.99 -5.93
C ALA A 18 -6.43 -23.56 -4.54
N VAL A 19 -5.12 -23.38 -4.37
CA VAL A 19 -4.59 -22.70 -3.18
C VAL A 19 -4.98 -21.25 -3.37
N ALA A 20 -5.89 -20.73 -2.54
CA ALA A 20 -6.09 -19.29 -2.48
C ALA A 20 -4.76 -18.65 -2.09
N GLN A 21 -4.33 -17.60 -2.80
CA GLN A 21 -3.20 -16.77 -2.39
C GLN A 21 -3.59 -16.08 -1.09
N ALA A 22 -3.28 -16.75 0.03
CA ALA A 22 -3.58 -16.27 1.36
C ALA A 22 -2.49 -15.29 1.80
N ASN A 23 -2.93 -14.14 2.29
CA ASN A 23 -2.10 -13.25 3.08
C ASN A 23 -1.69 -13.93 4.40
N SER A 24 -0.63 -13.44 5.02
CA SER A 24 -0.15 -13.89 6.32
C SER A 24 0.41 -12.72 7.14
N PRO A 25 0.39 -12.82 8.48
CA PRO A 25 0.99 -11.80 9.31
C PRO A 25 2.52 -11.85 9.23
N TYR A 26 3.15 -10.69 9.16
CA TYR A 26 4.60 -10.53 9.30
C TYR A 26 4.92 -9.19 9.97
N CYS A 27 6.13 -9.06 10.50
CA CYS A 27 6.62 -7.78 11.03
C CYS A 27 7.85 -7.34 10.24
N ASP A 28 7.83 -6.10 9.75
CA ASP A 28 8.99 -5.52 9.09
C ASP A 28 10.12 -5.35 10.11
N ALA A 29 11.30 -5.86 9.78
CA ALA A 29 12.43 -5.88 10.70
C ALA A 29 13.05 -4.49 10.95
N PHE A 30 12.78 -3.50 10.09
CA PHE A 30 13.35 -2.17 10.21
C PHE A 30 12.44 -1.26 11.05
N SER A 31 11.13 -1.27 10.80
CA SER A 31 10.16 -0.43 11.51
C SER A 31 9.55 -1.11 12.73
N ASN A 32 9.58 -2.45 12.81
CA ASN A 32 8.82 -3.26 13.75
C ASN A 32 7.29 -3.12 13.61
N ILE A 33 6.81 -2.59 12.48
CA ILE A 33 5.38 -2.58 12.18
C ILE A 33 4.99 -3.98 11.73
N CYS A 34 3.97 -4.54 12.39
CA CYS A 34 3.40 -5.82 12.00
C CYS A 34 2.20 -5.59 11.09
N TYR A 35 2.25 -6.18 9.90
CA TYR A 35 1.23 -6.11 8.86
C TYR A 35 0.55 -7.46 8.70
N GLN A 36 -0.68 -7.41 8.21
CA GLN A 36 -1.23 -8.52 7.45
C GLN A 36 -0.91 -8.28 5.98
N GLY A 37 -0.31 -9.24 5.28
CA GLY A 37 0.10 -8.98 3.90
C GLY A 37 0.52 -10.20 3.08
N TYR A 38 1.02 -9.92 1.89
CA TYR A 38 1.33 -10.91 0.87
C TYR A 38 2.67 -10.60 0.21
N TYR A 39 3.46 -11.65 -0.01
CA TYR A 39 4.71 -11.60 -0.77
C TYR A 39 4.55 -12.46 -2.02
N ASP A 40 4.76 -11.87 -3.19
CA ASP A 40 4.84 -12.60 -4.45
C ASP A 40 6.29 -12.85 -4.82
N ALA A 41 6.73 -14.10 -4.71
CA ALA A 41 8.09 -14.51 -5.06
C ALA A 41 8.39 -14.45 -6.58
N THR A 42 7.37 -14.36 -7.43
CA THR A 42 7.52 -14.24 -8.88
C THR A 42 7.92 -12.83 -9.28
N TYR A 43 7.27 -11.84 -8.67
CA TYR A 43 7.47 -10.42 -8.97
C TYR A 43 8.31 -9.67 -7.93
N ASP A 44 8.68 -10.36 -6.85
CA ASP A 44 9.41 -9.80 -5.71
C ASP A 44 8.70 -8.58 -5.09
N ILE A 45 7.36 -8.61 -5.08
CA ILE A 45 6.52 -7.54 -4.54
C ILE A 45 5.95 -7.97 -3.19
N THR A 46 6.09 -7.12 -2.19
CA THR A 46 5.44 -7.26 -0.88
C THR A 46 4.40 -6.17 -0.70
N ILE A 47 3.19 -6.55 -0.29
CA ILE A 47 2.12 -5.63 0.09
C ILE A 47 1.68 -5.95 1.53
N GLY A 48 1.64 -4.96 2.41
CA GLY A 48 1.18 -5.09 3.79
C GLY A 48 0.17 -4.02 4.17
N LEU A 49 -0.86 -4.38 4.94
CA LEU A 49 -1.80 -3.45 5.55
C LEU A 49 -1.95 -3.76 7.04
N ILE A 50 -2.09 -2.71 7.86
CA ILE A 50 -2.48 -2.81 9.25
C ILE A 50 -3.38 -1.64 9.63
N LEU A 51 -4.49 -1.95 10.28
CA LEU A 51 -5.53 -1.01 10.71
C LEU A 51 -5.45 -0.77 12.23
N PRO A 52 -6.00 0.36 12.71
CA PRO A 52 -6.28 0.55 14.13
C PRO A 52 -7.21 -0.55 14.65
N PRO A 53 -7.31 -0.80 15.97
CA PRO A 53 -8.16 -1.87 16.49
C PRO A 53 -9.62 -1.66 16.11
N LEU A 54 -10.37 -2.72 15.85
CA LEU A 54 -11.82 -2.59 15.68
C LEU A 54 -12.43 -1.90 16.92
N THR A 55 -13.14 -0.77 16.71
CA THR A 55 -13.96 -0.22 17.77
C THR A 55 -15.15 -1.14 18.03
N THR A 56 -15.45 -1.43 19.29
CA THR A 56 -16.66 -2.17 19.65
C THR A 56 -17.91 -1.33 19.34
N GLY A 57 -18.52 -1.60 18.18
CA GLY A 57 -19.71 -0.95 17.62
C GLY A 57 -19.98 -1.49 16.21
N THR A 58 -21.15 -1.18 15.61
CA THR A 58 -21.54 -1.69 14.27
C THR A 58 -20.94 -0.89 13.10
N THR A 59 -19.97 0.00 13.37
CA THR A 59 -19.33 0.83 12.34
C THR A 59 -17.89 1.12 12.78
N PRO A 60 -16.87 0.72 12.00
CA PRO A 60 -15.50 1.12 12.28
C PRO A 60 -15.35 2.63 12.06
N ASN A 61 -15.01 3.39 13.10
CA ASN A 61 -14.79 4.84 12.99
C ASN A 61 -13.43 5.22 12.38
N TYR A 62 -12.59 4.23 12.07
CA TYR A 62 -11.26 4.50 11.56
C TYR A 62 -11.30 4.74 10.07
N THR A 63 -10.89 5.94 9.69
CA THR A 63 -10.74 6.33 8.29
C THR A 63 -9.34 6.09 7.76
N GLU A 64 -8.50 5.34 8.49
CA GLU A 64 -7.08 5.21 8.21
C GLU A 64 -6.52 3.78 8.34
N PHE A 65 -5.38 3.57 7.72
CA PHE A 65 -4.53 2.38 7.86
C PHE A 65 -3.06 2.75 7.64
N LEU A 66 -2.15 1.86 8.05
CA LEU A 66 -0.77 1.86 7.58
C LEU A 66 -0.59 0.81 6.49
N GLY A 67 0.11 1.18 5.43
CA GLY A 67 0.39 0.33 4.30
C GLY A 67 1.88 0.19 4.03
N GLU A 68 2.25 -0.88 3.35
CA GLU A 68 3.59 -1.13 2.85
C GLU A 68 3.51 -1.62 1.40
N ILE A 69 4.34 -1.05 0.53
CA ILE A 69 4.66 -1.57 -0.79
C ILE A 69 6.19 -1.69 -0.88
N ILE A 70 6.69 -2.91 -1.08
CA ILE A 70 8.10 -3.16 -1.42
C ILE A 70 8.13 -3.75 -2.82
N ALA A 71 8.92 -3.17 -3.71
CA ALA A 71 9.06 -3.64 -5.09
C ALA A 71 10.49 -3.42 -5.62
N PRO A 72 10.93 -4.17 -6.64
CA PRO A 72 12.21 -3.96 -7.30
C PRO A 72 12.36 -2.52 -7.84
N VAL A 73 13.52 -1.90 -7.64
CA VAL A 73 13.82 -0.58 -8.26
C VAL A 73 14.00 -0.65 -9.78
N SER A 74 14.09 -1.86 -10.35
CA SER A 74 14.16 -2.05 -11.80
C SER A 74 12.83 -1.79 -12.49
N TYR A 75 11.71 -1.87 -11.76
CA TYR A 75 10.39 -1.56 -12.30
C TYR A 75 10.25 -0.08 -12.61
N GLY A 76 9.59 0.21 -13.73
CA GLY A 76 9.29 1.58 -14.14
C GLY A 76 8.36 2.27 -13.13
N TRP A 77 7.37 1.53 -12.63
CA TRP A 77 6.51 1.91 -11.51
C TRP A 77 5.74 0.68 -10.98
N THR A 78 5.28 0.78 -9.74
CA THR A 78 4.40 -0.22 -9.10
C THR A 78 3.11 0.45 -8.64
N GLY A 79 1.99 -0.25 -8.73
CA GLY A 79 0.68 0.22 -8.32
C GLY A 79 0.01 -0.73 -7.32
N LEU A 80 -0.85 -0.17 -6.48
CA LEU A 80 -1.67 -0.88 -5.51
C LEU A 80 -3.12 -0.42 -5.66
N SER A 81 -4.06 -1.35 -5.72
CA SER A 81 -5.49 -1.08 -5.51
C SER A 81 -5.93 -1.74 -4.21
N ILE A 82 -6.35 -0.93 -3.25
CA ILE A 82 -6.88 -1.44 -1.98
C ILE A 82 -8.34 -1.89 -2.09
N GLY A 83 -9.04 -1.51 -3.16
CA GLY A 83 -10.40 -1.96 -3.47
C GLY A 83 -10.45 -3.20 -4.36
N GLY A 84 -9.31 -3.63 -4.91
CA GLY A 84 -9.18 -4.84 -5.72
C GLY A 84 -9.50 -4.67 -7.21
N THR A 85 -10.08 -3.55 -7.62
CA THR A 85 -10.32 -3.20 -9.03
C THR A 85 -9.47 -2.00 -9.46
N MET A 86 -9.31 -1.77 -10.76
CA MET A 86 -8.70 -0.52 -11.25
C MET A 86 -9.69 0.63 -11.18
N ALA A 87 -10.86 0.44 -11.80
CA ALA A 87 -11.95 1.41 -11.76
C ALA A 87 -12.58 1.46 -10.37
N GLU A 88 -12.96 2.66 -9.92
CA GLU A 88 -13.78 2.90 -8.72
C GLU A 88 -13.10 2.40 -7.41
N SER A 89 -11.79 2.24 -7.43
CA SER A 89 -10.97 1.87 -6.27
C SER A 89 -9.99 2.97 -5.91
N LEU A 90 -9.66 3.10 -4.63
CA LEU A 90 -8.51 3.89 -4.22
C LEU A 90 -7.23 3.18 -4.67
N LEU A 91 -6.46 3.87 -5.52
CA LEU A 91 -5.21 3.39 -6.08
C LEU A 91 -4.03 4.14 -5.45
N PHE A 92 -2.86 3.52 -5.48
CA PHE A 92 -1.59 4.15 -5.18
C PHE A 92 -0.59 3.79 -6.25
N THR A 93 0.32 4.71 -6.53
CA THR A 93 1.45 4.47 -7.45
C THR A 93 2.76 4.84 -6.77
N VAL A 94 3.79 4.04 -6.98
CA VAL A 94 5.13 4.22 -6.42
C VAL A 94 6.22 4.04 -7.48
N TRP A 95 7.25 4.88 -7.46
CA TRP A 95 8.48 4.71 -8.23
C TRP A 95 9.65 5.50 -7.58
N PRO A 96 10.90 5.14 -7.85
CA PRO A 96 12.06 5.90 -7.36
C PRO A 96 12.36 7.11 -8.25
N TYR A 97 12.72 8.24 -7.64
CA TYR A 97 13.29 9.39 -8.37
C TYR A 97 14.35 10.10 -7.52
N ASN A 98 15.59 10.20 -8.03
CA ASN A 98 16.72 10.82 -7.32
C ASN A 98 16.92 10.33 -5.88
N GLY A 99 16.71 9.04 -5.64
CA GLY A 99 16.82 8.41 -4.31
C GLY A 99 15.62 8.68 -3.38
N GLN A 100 14.58 9.33 -3.88
CA GLN A 100 13.34 9.59 -3.15
C GLN A 100 12.24 8.60 -3.59
N VAL A 101 11.34 8.30 -2.66
CA VAL A 101 10.13 7.51 -2.89
C VAL A 101 9.06 8.45 -3.44
N MET A 102 8.75 8.34 -4.72
CA MET A 102 7.61 9.05 -5.33
C MET A 102 6.37 8.21 -5.08
N PHE A 103 5.43 8.72 -4.30
CA PHE A 103 4.24 7.97 -3.88
C PHE A 103 3.02 8.89 -3.83
N GLY A 104 1.87 8.41 -4.30
CA GLY A 104 0.66 9.20 -4.26
C GLY A 104 -0.62 8.42 -4.55
N PRO A 105 -1.77 8.92 -4.07
CA PRO A 105 -3.07 8.32 -4.30
C PRO A 105 -3.60 8.70 -5.69
N ARG A 106 -4.27 7.75 -6.34
CA ARG A 106 -4.93 7.92 -7.64
C ARG A 106 -6.31 7.29 -7.65
N TRP A 107 -7.11 7.68 -8.62
CA TRP A 107 -8.43 7.12 -8.87
C TRP A 107 -8.80 7.27 -10.34
N THR A 108 -9.68 6.39 -10.81
CA THR A 108 -10.28 6.44 -12.14
C THR A 108 -11.67 5.80 -12.11
N SER A 109 -12.58 6.29 -12.94
CA SER A 109 -13.92 5.71 -13.09
C SER A 109 -13.95 4.52 -14.06
N GLY A 110 -12.82 4.17 -14.69
CA GLY A 110 -12.76 3.15 -15.73
C GLY A 110 -11.34 2.73 -16.07
N TYR A 111 -11.19 1.90 -17.12
CA TYR A 111 -9.90 1.46 -17.65
C TYR A 111 -9.23 2.54 -18.51
N VAL A 112 -8.93 3.67 -17.88
CA VAL A 112 -8.23 4.84 -18.44
C VAL A 112 -7.22 5.34 -17.42
N GLN A 113 -6.27 6.17 -17.87
CA GLN A 113 -5.21 6.76 -17.03
C GLN A 113 -5.76 7.26 -15.68
N PRO A 114 -5.35 6.66 -14.55
CA PRO A 114 -5.70 7.17 -13.24
C PRO A 114 -5.06 8.54 -12.99
N LEU A 115 -5.86 9.45 -12.44
CA LEU A 115 -5.45 10.80 -12.10
C LEU A 115 -5.19 10.91 -10.59
N PRO A 116 -4.44 11.93 -10.13
CA PRO A 116 -4.27 12.20 -8.71
C PRO A 116 -5.63 12.32 -8.00
N TYR A 117 -5.76 11.63 -6.86
CA TYR A 117 -7.01 11.59 -6.11
C TYR A 117 -6.92 12.45 -4.86
N ALA A 118 -7.82 13.43 -4.75
CA ALA A 118 -7.93 14.28 -3.58
C ALA A 118 -8.79 13.62 -2.50
N GLY A 119 -8.54 13.93 -1.23
CA GLY A 119 -9.28 13.38 -0.08
C GLY A 119 -8.37 12.61 0.87
N PRO A 120 -7.67 11.56 0.39
CA PRO A 120 -6.65 10.89 1.18
C PRO A 120 -5.53 11.82 1.64
N VAL A 121 -5.13 11.71 2.90
CA VAL A 121 -3.93 12.36 3.44
C VAL A 121 -2.86 11.29 3.62
N ILE A 122 -1.81 11.40 2.79
CA ILE A 122 -0.73 10.42 2.73
C ILE A 122 0.50 10.96 3.45
N THR A 123 1.05 10.15 4.36
CA THR A 123 2.32 10.43 5.04
C THR A 123 3.24 9.23 4.87
N LEU A 124 4.39 9.41 4.19
CA LEU A 124 5.43 8.39 4.19
C LEU A 124 6.04 8.28 5.59
N LEU A 125 6.16 7.04 6.07
CA LEU A 125 6.78 6.70 7.35
C LEU A 125 8.32 6.68 7.22
N PRO A 126 9.06 6.84 8.34
CA PRO A 126 10.52 7.01 8.31
C PRO A 126 11.34 5.85 7.72
N ASP A 127 10.74 4.66 7.62
CA ASP A 127 11.34 3.46 7.02
C ASP A 127 11.10 3.35 5.50
N SER A 128 10.42 4.33 4.90
CA SER A 128 10.36 4.45 3.43
C SER A 128 11.73 4.75 2.84
N VAL A 129 12.14 4.00 1.84
CA VAL A 129 13.51 4.05 1.33
C VAL A 129 13.60 3.56 -0.11
N VAL A 130 14.57 4.12 -0.85
CA VAL A 130 15.07 3.55 -2.11
C VAL A 130 16.49 3.06 -1.86
N ASN A 131 16.75 1.78 -2.12
CA ASN A 131 18.10 1.20 -2.08
C ASN A 131 18.50 0.64 -3.46
N SER A 132 19.62 -0.08 -3.54
CA SER A 132 20.14 -0.61 -4.82
C SER A 132 19.28 -1.71 -5.45
N THR A 133 18.33 -2.27 -4.72
CA THR A 133 17.51 -3.42 -5.15
C THR A 133 16.02 -3.13 -5.08
N HIS A 134 15.56 -2.42 -4.04
CA HIS A 134 14.15 -2.24 -3.75
C HIS A 134 13.82 -0.79 -3.40
N ILE A 135 12.61 -0.40 -3.81
CA ILE A 135 11.89 0.73 -3.26
C ILE A 135 10.88 0.21 -2.23
N LYS A 136 10.81 0.90 -1.10
CA LYS A 136 9.82 0.66 -0.05
C LYS A 136 9.06 1.96 0.21
N ALA A 137 7.76 1.93 -0.01
CA ALA A 137 6.82 2.93 0.48
C ALA A 137 6.09 2.34 1.70
N SER A 138 6.48 2.78 2.89
CA SER A 138 5.76 2.55 4.14
C SER A 138 4.98 3.82 4.45
N PHE A 139 3.67 3.76 4.62
CA PHE A 139 2.85 4.97 4.64
C PHE A 139 1.67 4.86 5.61
N ARG A 140 1.32 6.01 6.19
CA ARG A 140 0.01 6.23 6.80
C ARG A 140 -0.93 6.80 5.75
N CYS A 141 -2.11 6.21 5.64
CA CYS A 141 -3.17 6.66 4.76
C CYS A 141 -4.38 7.06 5.60
N GLN A 142 -4.64 8.36 5.75
CA GLN A 142 -5.83 8.87 6.43
C GLN A 142 -6.90 9.24 5.40
N ASN A 143 -8.18 9.06 5.75
CA ASN A 143 -9.31 9.15 4.82
C ASN A 143 -9.20 8.20 3.63
N CYS A 144 -8.86 6.94 3.90
CA CYS A 144 -8.58 5.92 2.89
C CYS A 144 -9.41 4.64 3.02
N THR A 145 -10.22 4.48 4.06
CA THR A 145 -11.12 3.31 4.17
C THR A 145 -12.42 3.47 3.39
N THR A 146 -12.72 4.69 2.95
CA THR A 146 -13.80 5.04 2.03
C THR A 146 -13.27 5.98 0.96
N TRP A 147 -13.81 5.88 -0.25
CA TRP A 147 -13.47 6.72 -1.39
C TRP A 147 -14.67 6.85 -2.32
N GLU A 148 -14.49 7.56 -3.42
CA GLU A 148 -15.54 7.75 -4.43
C GLU A 148 -15.94 6.41 -5.06
N GLU A 149 -17.22 6.07 -4.92
CA GLU A 149 -17.83 4.82 -5.41
C GLU A 149 -17.26 3.53 -4.80
N GLY A 150 -16.56 3.59 -3.66
CA GLY A 150 -16.06 2.39 -3.01
C GLY A 150 -15.57 2.54 -1.57
N SER A 151 -15.27 1.39 -0.96
CA SER A 151 -14.75 1.31 0.41
C SER A 151 -14.02 0.00 0.65
N LEU A 152 -13.11 0.04 1.61
CA LEU A 152 -12.38 -1.13 2.08
C LEU A 152 -13.37 -2.08 2.78
N GLY A 153 -13.30 -3.37 2.44
CA GLY A 153 -14.18 -4.41 2.97
C GLY A 153 -15.67 -4.19 2.65
N TYR A 154 -16.00 -3.45 1.58
CA TYR A 154 -17.36 -2.99 1.30
C TYR A 154 -18.02 -2.25 2.48
N GLY A 155 -17.22 -1.54 3.28
CA GLY A 155 -17.65 -0.78 4.45
C GLY A 155 -17.58 -1.57 5.76
N ASP A 156 -17.22 -2.86 5.70
CA ASP A 156 -16.96 -3.69 6.86
C ASP A 156 -15.45 -3.99 6.97
N LEU A 157 -14.77 -3.28 7.86
CA LEU A 157 -13.34 -3.50 8.10
C LEU A 157 -13.02 -4.83 8.78
N SER A 158 -14.00 -5.69 9.07
CA SER A 158 -13.77 -7.07 9.51
C SER A 158 -13.96 -8.10 8.40
N ALA A 159 -14.40 -7.68 7.22
CA ALA A 159 -14.72 -8.57 6.10
C ALA A 159 -13.50 -8.93 5.23
N PHE A 160 -13.76 -9.77 4.24
CA PHE A 160 -12.81 -10.06 3.16
C PHE A 160 -12.63 -8.85 2.24
N GLN A 161 -11.39 -8.60 1.81
CA GLN A 161 -11.03 -7.64 0.79
C GLN A 161 -10.18 -8.32 -0.30
N LEU A 162 -10.52 -8.10 -1.57
CA LEU A 162 -9.60 -8.40 -2.67
C LEU A 162 -8.62 -7.25 -2.83
N ILE A 163 -7.33 -7.50 -2.79
CA ILE A 163 -6.29 -6.50 -3.07
C ILE A 163 -5.69 -6.83 -4.44
N ALA A 164 -5.44 -5.79 -5.24
CA ALA A 164 -4.70 -5.93 -6.49
C ALA A 164 -3.40 -5.14 -6.42
N TYR A 165 -2.36 -5.62 -7.08
CA TYR A 165 -1.17 -4.83 -7.34
C TYR A 165 -0.70 -5.06 -8.77
N VAL A 166 0.02 -4.08 -9.28
CA VAL A 166 0.44 -4.01 -10.68
C VAL A 166 1.85 -3.46 -10.77
N ALA A 167 2.55 -3.70 -11.87
CA ALA A 167 3.80 -3.03 -12.17
C ALA A 167 3.97 -2.85 -13.68
N SER A 168 4.75 -1.85 -14.07
CA SER A 168 5.39 -1.84 -15.38
C SER A 168 6.82 -2.32 -15.25
N ASP A 169 7.17 -3.41 -15.94
CA ASP A 169 8.48 -4.06 -15.82
C ASP A 169 9.62 -3.09 -16.16
N THR A 170 9.54 -2.40 -17.29
CA THR A 170 10.65 -1.51 -17.74
C THR A 170 10.23 -0.14 -18.22
N THR A 171 8.93 0.15 -18.40
CA THR A 171 8.49 1.45 -18.91
C THR A 171 8.27 2.41 -17.75
N PRO A 172 9.09 3.47 -17.61
CA PRO A 172 8.92 4.44 -16.54
C PRO A 172 7.67 5.29 -16.76
N VAL A 173 7.28 6.04 -15.72
CA VAL A 173 6.32 7.14 -15.85
C VAL A 173 6.90 8.26 -16.74
N ASP A 174 6.03 9.06 -17.37
CA ASP A 174 6.42 10.12 -18.31
C ASP A 174 7.30 11.22 -17.67
N ASP A 175 6.96 11.66 -16.46
CA ASP A 175 7.70 12.63 -15.64
C ASP A 175 7.95 12.07 -14.23
N PRO A 176 9.09 11.42 -13.98
CA PRO A 176 9.36 10.78 -12.70
C PRO A 176 9.49 11.77 -11.54
N SER A 177 9.62 13.08 -11.80
CA SER A 177 9.68 14.12 -10.77
C SER A 177 8.31 14.51 -10.20
N SER A 178 7.23 14.06 -10.82
CA SER A 178 5.87 14.46 -10.48
C SER A 178 5.01 13.26 -10.12
N VAL A 179 4.50 13.22 -8.88
CA VAL A 179 3.52 12.20 -8.46
C VAL A 179 2.23 12.19 -9.29
N ALA A 180 2.00 13.24 -10.09
CA ALA A 180 0.89 13.36 -11.03
C ALA A 180 1.20 12.90 -12.47
N SER A 181 2.40 12.34 -12.72
CA SER A 181 2.82 11.89 -14.04
C SER A 181 1.82 10.96 -14.72
N ASN A 182 1.73 11.01 -16.04
CA ASN A 182 1.10 9.93 -16.79
C ASN A 182 2.00 8.70 -16.82
N MET A 183 1.42 7.56 -17.17
CA MET A 183 2.09 6.26 -17.25
C MET A 183 1.38 5.38 -18.28
N THR A 184 2.15 4.51 -18.92
CA THR A 184 1.57 3.48 -19.79
C THR A 184 0.86 2.41 -18.95
N GLU A 185 0.02 1.60 -19.59
CA GLU A 185 -0.60 0.44 -18.95
C GLU A 185 0.46 -0.50 -18.36
N HIS A 186 0.14 -1.09 -17.21
CA HIS A 186 0.98 -2.09 -16.55
C HIS A 186 1.01 -3.40 -17.36
N ASP A 187 2.15 -4.08 -17.38
CA ASP A 187 2.33 -5.39 -18.01
C ASP A 187 2.42 -6.54 -16.99
N ILE A 188 2.48 -6.21 -15.71
CA ILE A 188 2.39 -7.14 -14.58
C ILE A 188 1.15 -6.80 -13.75
N MET A 189 0.39 -7.84 -13.38
CA MET A 189 -0.74 -7.71 -12.46
C MET A 189 -0.94 -9.00 -11.67
N ASN A 190 -1.36 -8.87 -10.42
CA ASN A 190 -1.83 -9.99 -9.62
C ASN A 190 -2.82 -9.51 -8.55
N PHE A 191 -3.45 -10.47 -7.89
CA PHE A 191 -4.40 -10.23 -6.81
C PHE A 191 -4.10 -11.16 -5.64
N PHE A 192 -4.55 -10.77 -4.47
CA PHE A 192 -4.62 -11.67 -3.32
C PHE A 192 -5.79 -11.29 -2.41
N GLY A 193 -6.27 -12.27 -1.65
CA GLY A 193 -7.31 -12.05 -0.65
C GLY A 193 -6.71 -11.57 0.66
N MET A 194 -7.39 -10.64 1.32
CA MET A 194 -7.05 -10.18 2.66
C MET A 194 -8.26 -10.27 3.59
N GLU A 195 -8.16 -11.09 4.63
CA GLU A 195 -9.09 -11.06 5.76
C GLU A 195 -8.80 -9.84 6.64
N LEU A 196 -9.64 -8.80 6.56
CA LEU A 196 -9.39 -7.55 7.28
C LEU A 196 -9.53 -7.73 8.80
N SER A 197 -10.34 -8.69 9.26
CA SER A 197 -10.44 -9.04 10.69
C SER A 197 -9.09 -9.40 11.32
N GLU A 198 -8.12 -9.89 10.54
CA GLU A 198 -6.76 -10.21 10.97
C GLU A 198 -5.78 -9.03 10.77
N ALA A 199 -6.18 -8.00 10.04
CA ALA A 199 -5.38 -6.82 9.72
C ALA A 199 -5.57 -5.69 10.75
N HIS A 200 -5.92 -5.99 12.00
CA HIS A 200 -6.07 -4.99 13.07
C HIS A 200 -5.02 -5.14 14.16
N THR A 201 -4.50 -4.00 14.62
CA THR A 201 -3.79 -3.95 15.89
C THR A 201 -4.72 -4.30 17.06
N THR A 202 -4.14 -4.80 18.15
CA THR A 202 -4.92 -5.19 19.34
C THR A 202 -5.30 -4.00 20.23
N THR A 203 -4.53 -2.91 20.19
CA THR A 203 -4.76 -1.71 21.00
C THR A 203 -4.42 -0.45 20.22
N THR A 204 -5.09 0.65 20.54
CA THR A 204 -4.81 1.96 19.92
C THR A 204 -3.41 2.42 20.25
N THR A 205 -2.94 2.15 21.47
CA THR A 205 -1.55 2.44 21.87
C THR A 205 -0.51 1.73 21.01
N LEU A 206 -0.76 0.47 20.61
CA LEU A 206 0.12 -0.24 19.68
C LEU A 206 0.12 0.43 18.30
N TYR A 207 -1.06 0.73 17.76
CA TYR A 207 -1.17 1.43 16.48
C TYR A 207 -0.47 2.80 16.51
N ASP A 208 -0.71 3.60 17.55
CA ASP A 208 -0.10 4.91 17.74
C ASP A 208 1.43 4.81 17.85
N SER A 209 1.95 3.71 18.39
CA SER A 209 3.40 3.48 18.47
C SER A 209 4.04 3.30 17.08
N TYR A 210 3.30 2.78 16.10
CA TYR A 210 3.76 2.64 14.71
C TYR A 210 3.82 3.98 13.97
N LEU A 211 3.05 4.98 14.38
CA LEU A 211 3.07 6.32 13.78
C LEU A 211 4.36 7.09 14.09
N GLY A 212 5.12 6.62 15.08
CA GLY A 212 6.33 7.26 15.55
C GLY A 212 6.07 8.54 16.36
N PRO A 213 7.14 9.18 16.88
CA PRO A 213 7.02 10.41 17.64
C PRO A 213 6.50 11.56 16.76
N THR A 214 5.72 12.47 17.36
CA THR A 214 5.24 13.68 16.70
C THR A 214 5.93 14.93 17.22
N VAL A 215 6.03 15.94 16.37
CA VAL A 215 6.58 17.26 16.68
C VAL A 215 5.44 18.21 17.00
N ALA A 216 5.49 18.87 18.16
CA ALA A 216 4.51 19.88 18.54
C ALA A 216 4.46 21.04 17.53
N LYS A 217 3.33 21.77 17.48
CA LYS A 217 3.22 22.98 16.68
C LYS A 217 4.39 23.94 16.97
N TYR A 218 4.95 24.50 15.91
CA TYR A 218 6.17 25.31 15.86
C TYR A 218 7.50 24.57 16.09
N GLY A 219 7.49 23.25 16.27
CA GLY A 219 8.71 22.46 16.30
C GLY A 219 9.27 22.19 14.89
N GLN A 220 10.57 21.89 14.83
CA GLN A 220 11.24 21.49 13.58
C GLN A 220 10.81 20.07 13.19
N CYS A 221 10.37 19.90 11.95
CA CYS A 221 9.89 18.62 11.40
C CYS A 221 10.66 18.21 10.14
N GLY A 222 11.84 18.78 9.91
CA GLY A 222 12.68 18.43 8.79
C GLY A 222 13.76 19.46 8.50
N GLY A 223 14.49 19.21 7.40
CA GLY A 223 15.54 20.06 6.88
C GLY A 223 16.94 19.53 7.12
N THR A 224 17.90 20.00 6.34
CA THR A 224 19.30 19.55 6.37
C THR A 224 20.14 20.26 7.42
N SER A 225 19.59 21.28 8.09
CA SER A 225 20.29 22.00 9.15
C SER A 225 20.68 21.06 10.29
N GLY A 226 21.98 21.02 10.61
CA GLY A 226 22.50 20.29 11.76
C GLY A 226 22.37 18.77 11.70
N ASN A 227 22.20 18.15 10.52
CA ASN A 227 21.89 16.73 10.38
C ASN A 227 20.65 16.33 11.20
N PHE A 228 19.52 17.01 10.99
CA PHE A 228 18.27 16.73 11.69
C PHE A 228 17.94 15.22 11.67
N LYS A 229 17.78 14.64 12.86
CA LYS A 229 17.38 13.24 13.10
C LYS A 229 16.04 13.16 13.85
N GLY A 230 15.32 14.29 13.91
CA GLY A 230 14.05 14.35 14.62
C GLY A 230 12.89 13.76 13.81
N PRO A 231 11.69 13.75 14.37
CA PRO A 231 10.51 13.26 13.67
C PRO A 231 10.07 14.22 12.57
N TYR A 232 9.53 13.67 11.49
CA TYR A 232 8.97 14.45 10.38
C TYR A 232 7.46 14.70 10.51
N THR A 233 6.81 13.96 11.40
CA THR A 233 5.37 14.01 11.61
C THR A 233 5.00 15.09 12.62
N CYS A 234 4.10 15.99 12.27
CA CYS A 234 3.58 17.00 13.18
C CYS A 234 2.44 16.46 14.04
N ALA A 235 2.26 17.06 15.23
CA ALA A 235 1.09 16.83 16.05
C ALA A 235 -0.21 17.17 15.28
N VAL A 236 -1.31 16.52 15.66
CA VAL A 236 -2.62 16.68 15.00
C VAL A 236 -2.99 18.17 14.90
N GLY A 237 -3.43 18.59 13.70
CA GLY A 237 -3.81 19.97 13.41
C GLY A 237 -2.63 20.89 13.03
N SER A 238 -1.46 20.33 12.73
CA SER A 238 -0.33 21.05 12.14
C SER A 238 0.27 20.27 10.98
N THR A 239 0.87 20.98 10.03
CA THR A 239 1.49 20.38 8.83
C THR A 239 2.95 20.76 8.76
N CYS A 240 3.81 19.80 8.42
CA CYS A 240 5.22 20.07 8.23
C CYS A 240 5.43 20.90 6.97
N THR A 241 5.73 22.18 7.15
CA THR A 241 5.80 23.16 6.07
C THR A 241 7.23 23.62 5.89
N ALA A 242 7.66 23.76 4.63
CA ALA A 242 8.94 24.35 4.29
C ALA A 242 8.97 25.83 4.71
N ILE A 243 9.85 26.18 5.64
CA ILE A 243 10.04 27.58 6.06
C ILE A 243 11.26 28.16 5.35
N ASP A 244 12.35 27.40 5.29
CA ASP A 244 13.57 27.73 4.55
C ASP A 244 14.19 26.46 3.93
N PRO A 245 13.62 25.95 2.82
CA PRO A 245 14.08 24.72 2.20
C PRO A 245 15.46 24.91 1.52
N PRO A 246 16.36 23.90 1.57
CA PRO A 246 16.19 22.57 2.17
C PRO A 246 16.55 22.51 3.67
N TYR A 247 16.85 23.63 4.32
CA TYR A 247 17.51 23.67 5.64
C TYR A 247 16.56 23.53 6.82
N TYR A 248 15.33 24.06 6.72
CA TYR A 248 14.41 24.15 7.84
C TYR A 248 12.93 23.97 7.43
N TYR A 249 12.27 23.03 8.09
CA TYR A 249 10.85 22.76 7.98
C TYR A 249 10.24 22.79 9.38
N GLN A 250 9.03 23.32 9.50
CA GLN A 250 8.37 23.54 10.79
C GLN A 250 6.92 23.08 10.76
N CYS A 251 6.46 22.52 11.87
CA CYS A 251 5.03 22.27 12.09
C CYS A 251 4.28 23.59 12.27
N VAL A 252 3.33 23.91 11.41
CA VAL A 252 2.49 25.12 11.49
C VAL A 252 1.01 24.82 11.37
#